data_AF-A0A2N1RXT0-F1
#
_entry.id   AF-A0A2N1RXT0-F1
#
_cell.length_a   1.000
_cell.length_b   1.000
_cell.length_c   1.000
_cell.angle_alpha   90.00
_cell.angle_beta   90.00
_cell.angle_gamma   90.00
#
_symmetry.space_group_name_H-M   'P 1'
#
loop_
_entity.id
_entity.type
_entity.pdbx_description
1 polymer ?
#
loop_
_entity_poly.entity_id
_entity_poly.type
_entity_poly.pdbx_seq_one_letter_code
_entity_poly.pdbx_strand_id
1 'polypeptide(L)'
;MANDNEVKKDLTLNSKFLPAEIANIDGGSEVYSLEDEFVKTRKNKNWLVFIIVLVFILLIIAFVSVFTYYTGEKDKNIDISITEFNDLRLKEILNSSRLAENNIQIRNNELQSLIVEMKNKILEINNRYLVRENAILDKGMSPSASRERIQELKNAEKSEINGVRAQYEAKISEKRSQISRIQAEKRAEELKLEKAKKESGNIGDENKVYAMKMKSLSDSSQSGLAAMADYYNRYINYLILRYNPVFSTADFKSNIDKNSKKNEVKNLRDYDELFQKENVISRKRFDDLRLKIGEHDMLVQRLIGVGYENSVPPALRSIDNLSSSIVNDYENLWFGLVSTVRLKNSQIEDYKTALDAVLKERPESGYIISAENPSKISIHINRLLTVKEGGTGLVFRTDDKYIGQIEFYRTADGMKAKVVSLAGSNRMRPFDRILIKVK
;
A
#
# COMPACT_ATOMS: atom_id res chain seq x y z
N MET A 1 22.41 -64.50 62.57
CA MET A 1 23.51 -65.13 63.32
C MET A 1 23.20 -66.61 63.32
N ALA A 2 23.80 -67.35 62.40
CA ALA A 2 25.11 -67.98 62.54
C ALA A 2 25.01 -69.24 63.42
N ASN A 3 25.36 -70.35 62.78
CA ASN A 3 26.07 -71.49 63.33
C ASN A 3 25.37 -72.32 64.41
N ASP A 4 25.11 -73.59 64.06
CA ASP A 4 26.14 -74.65 64.16
C ASP A 4 25.57 -75.91 64.78
N ASN A 5 26.00 -77.02 64.17
CA ASN A 5 26.48 -78.24 64.83
C ASN A 5 25.51 -79.02 65.73
N GLU A 6 25.48 -80.33 65.72
CA GLU A 6 26.04 -81.39 64.90
C GLU A 6 25.42 -82.67 65.50
N VAL A 7 25.36 -83.72 64.70
CA VAL A 7 25.53 -85.12 65.16
C VAL A 7 24.31 -85.90 65.72
N LYS A 8 24.03 -86.96 64.94
CA LYS A 8 23.55 -88.33 65.24
C LYS A 8 22.05 -88.64 65.21
N LYS A 9 21.67 -89.20 64.05
CA LYS A 9 20.77 -90.34 63.91
C LYS A 9 21.36 -91.60 64.56
N ASP A 10 20.53 -92.34 65.27
CA ASP A 10 20.31 -93.78 65.09
C ASP A 10 18.79 -94.00 65.26
N LEU A 11 18.05 -94.36 64.21
CA LEU A 11 17.66 -95.74 63.86
C LEU A 11 16.88 -96.38 65.03
N THR A 12 15.59 -96.66 64.87
CA THR A 12 15.09 -97.82 64.12
C THR A 12 13.55 -97.73 64.05
N LEU A 13 12.92 -98.11 62.94
CA LEU A 13 12.07 -99.31 62.74
C LEU A 13 11.08 -98.82 61.65
N ASN A 14 10.69 -99.53 60.59
CA ASN A 14 10.59 -100.95 60.43
C ASN A 14 10.42 -101.29 58.94
N SER A 15 11.00 -102.42 58.60
CA SER A 15 10.93 -103.17 57.35
C SER A 15 9.53 -103.70 56.99
N LYS A 16 9.31 -103.88 55.69
CA LYS A 16 8.61 -104.99 54.99
C LYS A 16 8.54 -104.55 53.52
N PHE A 17 9.25 -105.14 52.56
CA PHE A 17 9.06 -106.47 52.01
C PHE A 17 10.31 -106.87 51.20
N LEU A 18 11.09 -107.83 51.70
CA LEU A 18 11.98 -108.66 50.88
C LEU A 18 11.71 -110.13 51.26
N PRO A 19 11.67 -111.06 50.30
CA PRO A 19 11.43 -112.47 50.58
C PRO A 19 12.62 -113.09 51.31
N ALA A 20 12.27 -113.94 52.27
CA ALA A 20 13.16 -114.72 53.11
C ALA A 20 13.69 -115.96 52.38
N GLU A 21 14.98 -115.98 52.12
CA GLU A 21 15.78 -117.19 52.31
C GLU A 21 16.88 -116.83 53.31
N ILE A 22 16.67 -117.35 54.51
CA ILE A 22 17.43 -117.14 55.73
C ILE A 22 18.30 -118.38 55.93
N ALA A 23 19.58 -118.18 56.25
CA ALA A 23 20.32 -118.91 57.28
C ALA A 23 21.76 -118.36 57.25
N ASN A 24 22.07 -117.27 57.97
CA ASN A 24 22.45 -117.28 59.38
C ASN A 24 23.44 -118.39 59.78
N ILE A 25 24.62 -117.92 60.22
CA ILE A 25 25.37 -118.38 61.39
C ILE A 25 26.25 -119.63 61.17
N ASP A 26 27.55 -119.43 60.93
CA ASP A 26 28.58 -119.60 61.97
C ASP A 26 30.01 -119.32 61.47
N GLY A 27 30.78 -118.63 62.32
CA GLY A 27 32.22 -118.86 62.56
C GLY A 27 33.22 -118.78 61.40
N GLY A 28 34.02 -117.72 61.39
CA GLY A 28 35.32 -117.73 60.70
C GLY A 28 35.92 -116.36 60.47
N SER A 29 36.84 -115.93 61.33
CA SER A 29 37.68 -114.76 61.12
C SER A 29 38.59 -114.94 59.91
N GLU A 30 38.37 -114.16 58.84
CA GLU A 30 39.39 -113.92 57.82
C GLU A 30 39.76 -112.44 57.81
N VAL A 31 40.98 -112.17 58.26
CA VAL A 31 41.64 -110.87 58.26
C VAL A 31 41.90 -110.48 56.81
N TYR A 32 41.18 -109.47 56.31
CA TYR A 32 41.35 -108.93 54.96
C TYR A 32 42.64 -108.09 54.90
N SER A 33 43.72 -108.71 54.42
CA SER A 33 45.00 -108.04 54.19
C SER A 33 45.05 -107.48 52.76
N LEU A 34 45.03 -106.16 52.65
CA LEU A 34 45.20 -105.42 51.39
C LEU A 34 46.53 -105.79 50.69
N GLU A 35 47.52 -106.28 51.44
CA GLU A 35 48.86 -106.60 50.92
C GLU A 35 48.85 -107.82 49.97
N ASP A 36 47.92 -108.78 50.14
CA ASP A 36 47.85 -109.98 49.29
C ASP A 36 47.09 -109.74 47.95
N GLU A 37 46.26 -108.69 47.86
CA GLU A 37 45.58 -108.27 46.62
C GLU A 37 46.50 -107.46 45.68
N PHE A 38 47.46 -106.69 46.23
CA PHE A 38 48.43 -105.94 45.43
C PHE A 38 49.52 -106.82 44.79
N VAL A 39 49.75 -108.03 45.31
CA VAL A 39 50.70 -109.00 44.72
C VAL A 39 50.06 -109.76 43.54
N LYS A 40 48.72 -109.92 43.51
CA LYS A 40 48.00 -110.57 42.39
C LYS A 40 47.73 -109.68 41.17
N THR A 41 47.88 -108.36 41.27
CA THR A 41 47.64 -107.42 40.15
C THR A 41 48.90 -106.96 39.40
N ARG A 42 50.10 -107.40 39.82
CA ARG A 42 51.37 -106.90 39.26
C ARG A 42 51.92 -107.66 38.04
N LYS A 43 51.21 -108.63 37.48
CA LYS A 43 51.72 -109.49 36.38
C LYS A 43 50.76 -109.74 35.21
N ASN A 44 49.87 -108.80 34.91
CA ASN A 44 49.18 -108.81 33.61
C ASN A 44 49.13 -107.39 33.04
N LYS A 45 50.14 -107.03 32.22
CA LYS A 45 50.09 -105.82 31.39
C LYS A 45 49.02 -106.05 30.32
N ASN A 46 47.78 -105.72 30.66
CA ASN A 46 46.66 -105.83 29.75
C ASN A 46 46.81 -104.74 28.67
N TRP A 47 47.45 -105.09 27.53
CA TRP A 47 47.72 -104.17 26.43
C TRP A 47 46.44 -103.48 25.92
N LEU A 48 45.30 -104.15 26.10
CA LEU A 48 43.97 -103.62 25.82
C LEU A 48 43.67 -102.32 26.61
N VAL A 49 44.13 -102.20 27.85
CA VAL A 49 43.99 -100.97 28.65
C VAL A 49 44.83 -99.84 28.06
N PHE A 50 46.07 -100.12 27.62
CA PHE A 50 46.91 -99.12 26.95
C PHE A 50 46.32 -98.68 25.60
N ILE A 51 45.68 -99.59 24.85
CA ILE A 51 44.99 -99.26 23.60
C ILE A 51 43.77 -98.37 23.89
N ILE A 52 42.97 -98.68 24.91
CA ILE A 52 41.82 -97.83 25.31
C ILE A 52 42.29 -96.44 25.72
N VAL A 53 43.36 -96.34 26.52
CA VAL A 53 43.92 -95.05 26.93
C VAL A 53 44.46 -94.26 25.73
N LEU A 54 45.12 -94.93 24.77
CA LEU A 54 45.63 -94.30 23.55
C LEU A 54 44.50 -93.82 22.62
N VAL A 55 43.42 -94.60 22.49
CA VAL A 55 42.21 -94.19 21.77
C VAL A 55 41.54 -93.00 22.46
N PHE A 56 41.47 -92.99 23.79
CA PHE A 56 40.90 -91.88 24.55
C PHE A 56 41.72 -90.59 24.40
N ILE A 57 43.05 -90.69 24.43
CA ILE A 57 43.95 -89.56 24.18
C ILE A 57 43.80 -89.05 22.73
N LEU A 58 43.71 -89.94 21.74
CA LEU A 58 43.44 -89.56 20.36
C LEU A 58 42.07 -88.90 20.20
N LEU A 59 41.05 -89.35 20.92
CA LEU A 59 39.73 -88.74 20.94
C LEU A 59 39.76 -87.34 21.52
N ILE A 60 40.51 -87.11 22.60
CA ILE A 60 40.71 -85.77 23.17
C ILE A 60 41.45 -84.87 22.19
N ILE A 61 42.52 -85.36 21.54
CA ILE A 61 43.27 -84.57 20.54
C ILE A 61 42.38 -84.23 19.34
N ALA A 62 41.56 -85.18 18.88
CA ALA A 62 40.59 -84.96 17.81
C ALA A 62 39.51 -83.96 18.23
N PHE A 63 38.98 -84.08 19.45
CA PHE A 63 37.97 -83.17 19.98
C PHE A 63 38.52 -81.75 20.15
N VAL A 64 39.74 -81.60 20.68
CA VAL A 64 40.42 -80.31 20.78
C VAL A 64 40.71 -79.74 19.39
N SER A 65 41.15 -80.56 18.43
CA SER A 65 41.41 -80.10 17.06
C SER A 65 40.13 -79.65 16.34
N VAL A 66 39.04 -80.40 16.49
CA VAL A 66 37.72 -80.03 15.96
C VAL A 66 37.21 -78.77 16.64
N PHE A 67 37.30 -78.67 17.98
CA PHE A 67 36.89 -77.47 18.71
C PHE A 67 37.74 -76.25 18.31
N THR A 68 39.05 -76.40 18.17
CA THR A 68 39.95 -75.32 17.74
C THR A 68 39.69 -74.90 16.31
N TYR A 69 39.40 -75.84 15.39
CA TYR A 69 39.01 -75.54 14.01
C TYR A 69 37.65 -74.83 13.94
N TYR A 70 36.66 -75.32 14.72
CA TYR A 70 35.31 -74.74 14.77
C TYR A 70 35.26 -73.36 15.45
N THR A 71 36.18 -73.09 16.36
CA THR A 71 36.31 -71.78 17.02
C THR A 71 37.20 -70.83 16.21
N GLY A 72 38.21 -71.35 15.51
CA GLY A 72 39.11 -70.57 14.64
C GLY A 72 38.46 -69.97 13.39
N GLU A 73 37.34 -70.52 12.91
CA GLU A 73 36.50 -69.88 11.89
C GLU A 73 35.54 -68.81 12.46
N LYS A 74 35.20 -68.87 13.76
CA LYS A 74 34.31 -67.88 14.39
C LYS A 74 35.05 -66.62 14.86
N ASP A 75 36.34 -66.72 15.17
CA ASP A 75 37.15 -65.59 15.63
C ASP A 75 37.81 -64.76 14.49
N LYS A 76 37.58 -65.12 13.22
CA LYS A 76 37.99 -64.29 12.06
C LYS A 76 36.88 -63.49 11.41
N ASN A 77 35.66 -63.58 11.92
CA ASN A 77 34.51 -62.77 11.50
C ASN A 77 33.59 -62.51 12.71
N ILE A 78 34.13 -61.96 13.79
CA ILE A 78 33.31 -61.07 14.62
C ILE A 78 33.21 -59.76 13.85
N ASP A 79 32.42 -59.77 12.78
CA ASP A 79 31.75 -58.56 12.30
C ASP A 79 30.82 -58.20 13.45
N ILE A 80 31.24 -57.27 14.31
CA ILE A 80 30.35 -56.62 15.27
C ILE A 80 29.21 -56.10 14.39
N SER A 81 28.05 -56.75 14.42
CA SER A 81 26.95 -56.49 13.51
C SER A 81 26.57 -55.01 13.61
N ILE A 82 27.07 -54.23 12.65
CA ILE A 82 26.92 -52.77 12.50
C ILE A 82 25.45 -52.41 12.19
N THR A 83 24.53 -53.38 12.14
CA THR A 83 23.11 -53.17 11.85
C THR A 83 22.40 -52.35 12.92
N GLU A 84 22.60 -52.64 14.22
CA GLU A 84 21.96 -51.87 15.30
C GLU A 84 22.52 -50.45 15.43
N PHE A 85 23.83 -50.27 15.20
CA PHE A 85 24.46 -48.95 15.18
C PHE A 85 24.10 -48.13 13.94
N ASN A 86 23.91 -48.77 12.78
CA ASN A 86 23.45 -48.11 11.56
C ASN A 86 21.99 -47.66 11.69
N ASP A 87 21.12 -48.46 12.30
CA ASP A 87 19.73 -48.08 12.57
C ASP A 87 19.62 -46.94 13.59
N LEU A 88 20.40 -46.98 14.68
CA LEU A 88 20.46 -45.88 15.65
C LEU A 88 20.95 -44.58 15.00
N ARG A 89 21.99 -44.67 14.16
CA ARG A 89 22.53 -43.52 13.41
C ARG A 89 21.54 -43.00 12.37
N LEU A 90 20.84 -43.87 11.65
CA LEU A 90 19.82 -43.48 10.66
C LEU A 90 18.63 -42.80 11.34
N LYS A 91 18.20 -43.32 12.50
CA LYS A 91 17.16 -42.73 13.35
C LYS A 91 17.56 -41.36 13.89
N GLU A 92 18.79 -41.21 14.37
CA GLU A 92 19.33 -39.94 14.86
C GLU A 92 19.36 -38.88 13.75
N ILE A 93 19.83 -39.24 12.54
CA ILE A 93 19.88 -38.33 11.38
C ILE A 93 18.48 -38.00 10.85
N LEU A 94 17.53 -38.95 10.84
CA LEU A 94 16.15 -38.68 10.43
C LEU A 94 15.47 -37.70 11.40
N ASN A 95 15.71 -37.88 12.70
CA ASN A 95 15.22 -36.98 13.73
C ASN A 95 15.88 -35.61 13.64
N SER A 96 17.20 -35.53 13.45
CA SER A 96 17.90 -34.25 13.25
C SER A 96 17.36 -33.50 12.04
N SER A 97 17.13 -34.19 10.92
CA SER A 97 16.58 -33.61 9.69
C SER A 97 15.16 -33.05 9.87
N ARG A 98 14.26 -33.79 10.53
CA ARG A 98 12.90 -33.30 10.85
C ARG A 98 12.90 -32.14 11.82
N LEU A 99 13.78 -32.17 12.83
CA LEU A 99 13.96 -31.06 13.77
C LEU A 99 14.55 -29.82 13.07
N ALA A 100 15.48 -30.01 12.13
CA ALA A 100 16.05 -28.95 11.31
C ALA A 100 14.99 -28.32 10.39
N GLU A 101 14.13 -29.12 9.74
CA GLU A 101 13.02 -28.62 8.93
C GLU A 101 12.04 -27.77 9.74
N ASN A 102 11.58 -28.28 10.88
CA ASN A 102 10.71 -27.53 11.79
C ASN A 102 11.38 -26.23 12.27
N ASN A 103 12.68 -26.28 12.60
CA ASN A 103 13.44 -25.10 13.01
C ASN A 103 13.53 -24.07 11.86
N ILE A 104 13.78 -24.50 10.62
CA ILE A 104 13.80 -23.61 9.44
C ILE A 104 12.43 -22.93 9.28
N GLN A 105 11.34 -23.67 9.41
CA GLN A 105 9.99 -23.11 9.29
C GLN A 105 9.67 -22.12 10.41
N ILE A 106 10.02 -22.43 11.67
CA ILE A 106 9.89 -21.49 12.79
C ILE A 106 10.69 -20.20 12.51
N ARG A 107 11.95 -20.32 12.06
CA ARG A 107 12.80 -19.15 11.74
C ARG A 107 12.25 -18.35 10.55
N ASN A 108 11.68 -19.01 9.55
CA ASN A 108 10.99 -18.35 8.45
C ASN A 108 9.76 -17.58 8.94
N ASN A 109 8.96 -18.16 9.84
CA ASN A 109 7.82 -17.49 10.45
C ASN A 109 8.25 -16.28 11.29
N GLU A 110 9.33 -16.41 12.08
CA GLU A 110 9.93 -15.29 12.81
C GLU A 110 10.43 -14.18 11.86
N LEU A 111 11.04 -14.54 10.72
CA LEU A 111 11.44 -13.59 9.69
C LEU A 111 10.24 -12.86 9.09
N GLN A 112 9.16 -13.58 8.77
CA GLN A 112 7.93 -12.96 8.27
C GLN A 112 7.31 -12.04 9.32
N SER A 113 7.31 -12.44 10.59
CA SER A 113 6.86 -11.59 11.70
C SER A 113 7.66 -10.29 11.77
N LEU A 114 9.00 -10.33 11.65
CA LEU A 114 9.84 -9.14 11.62
C LEU A 114 9.53 -8.22 10.43
N ILE A 115 9.24 -8.80 9.26
CA ILE A 115 8.86 -8.03 8.07
C ILE A 115 7.50 -7.35 8.28
N VAL A 116 6.52 -8.06 8.85
CA VAL A 116 5.20 -7.51 9.17
C VAL A 116 5.31 -6.40 10.22
N GLU A 117 6.12 -6.59 11.26
CA GLU A 117 6.38 -5.58 12.28
C GLU A 117 7.00 -4.30 11.68
N MET A 118 8.00 -4.44 10.81
CA MET A 118 8.59 -3.32 10.07
C MET A 118 7.53 -2.59 9.25
N LYS A 119 6.70 -3.33 8.50
CA LYS A 119 5.63 -2.75 7.68
C LYS A 119 4.61 -2.00 8.54
N ASN A 120 4.22 -2.56 9.68
CA ASN A 120 3.33 -1.90 10.65
C ASN A 120 3.94 -0.61 11.19
N LYS A 121 5.23 -0.61 11.55
CA LYS A 121 5.93 0.61 12.01
C LYS A 121 5.98 1.69 10.94
N ILE A 122 6.26 1.32 9.69
CA ILE A 122 6.20 2.26 8.56
C ILE A 122 4.78 2.80 8.37
N LEU A 123 3.76 1.95 8.49
CA LEU A 123 2.37 2.36 8.37
C LEU A 123 1.93 3.32 9.50
N GLU A 124 2.37 3.08 10.73
CA GLU A 124 2.15 4.00 11.87
C GLU A 124 2.74 5.38 11.59
N ILE A 125 3.97 5.43 11.04
CA ILE A 125 4.63 6.67 10.63
C ILE A 125 3.79 7.37 9.54
N ASN A 126 3.45 6.66 8.46
CA ASN A 126 2.66 7.21 7.35
C ASN A 126 1.33 7.80 7.83
N ASN A 127 0.60 7.08 8.68
CA ASN A 127 -0.66 7.55 9.25
C ASN A 127 -0.49 8.83 10.07
N ARG A 128 0.53 8.88 10.92
CA ARG A 128 0.80 10.06 11.76
C ARG A 128 1.17 11.28 10.91
N TYR A 129 1.96 11.11 9.84
CA TYR A 129 2.29 12.22 8.93
C TYR A 129 1.10 12.65 8.08
N LEU A 130 0.25 11.72 7.62
CA LEU A 130 -0.99 12.04 6.92
C LEU A 130 -1.93 12.91 7.76
N VAL A 131 -2.09 12.59 9.05
CA VAL A 131 -2.89 13.41 9.99
C VAL A 131 -2.30 14.82 10.13
N ARG A 132 -0.97 14.95 10.19
CA ARG A 132 -0.29 16.25 10.27
C ARG A 132 -0.41 17.06 8.98
N GLU A 133 -0.32 16.40 7.81
CA GLU A 133 -0.52 17.02 6.50
C GLU A 133 -1.95 17.57 6.39
N ASN A 134 -2.96 16.76 6.72
CA ASN A 134 -4.36 17.20 6.74
C ASN A 134 -4.56 18.37 7.70
N ALA A 135 -3.95 18.35 8.89
CA ALA A 135 -4.03 19.45 9.84
C ALA A 135 -3.37 20.76 9.34
N ILE A 136 -2.39 20.69 8.42
CA ILE A 136 -1.83 21.89 7.77
C ILE A 136 -2.82 22.43 6.74
N LEU A 137 -3.38 21.55 5.91
CA LEU A 137 -4.36 21.92 4.88
C LEU A 137 -5.61 22.57 5.52
N ASP A 138 -6.02 22.05 6.67
CA ASP A 138 -7.14 22.55 7.46
C ASP A 138 -6.90 23.95 8.06
N LYS A 139 -5.65 24.38 8.30
CA LYS A 139 -5.35 25.68 8.91
C LYS A 139 -5.58 26.90 8.01
N GLY A 140 -5.94 26.69 6.74
CA GLY A 140 -6.20 27.79 5.80
C GLY A 140 -4.98 28.69 5.53
N MET A 141 -3.76 28.15 5.66
CA MET A 141 -2.54 28.90 5.35
C MET A 141 -2.45 29.21 3.84
N SER A 142 -1.60 30.18 3.47
CA SER A 142 -1.37 30.49 2.06
C SER A 142 -0.85 29.27 1.29
N PRO A 143 -1.16 29.12 -0.02
CA PRO A 143 -0.73 27.94 -0.79
C PRO A 143 0.78 27.74 -0.86
N SER A 144 1.60 28.78 -0.73
CA SER A 144 3.07 28.63 -0.67
C SER A 144 3.53 28.11 0.70
N ALA A 145 3.02 28.71 1.79
CA ALA A 145 3.38 28.32 3.14
C ALA A 145 2.93 26.88 3.46
N SER A 146 1.72 26.50 3.03
CA SER A 146 1.23 25.11 3.14
C SER A 146 2.15 24.13 2.41
N ARG A 147 2.56 24.46 1.17
CA ARG A 147 3.44 23.59 0.36
C ARG A 147 4.81 23.40 0.99
N GLU A 148 5.42 24.47 1.48
CA GLU A 148 6.71 24.42 2.17
C GLU A 148 6.62 23.51 3.41
N ARG A 149 5.60 23.73 4.26
CA ARG A 149 5.41 22.93 5.48
C ARG A 149 5.12 21.46 5.19
N ILE A 150 4.34 21.18 4.15
CA ILE A 150 4.08 19.80 3.70
C ILE A 150 5.38 19.15 3.18
N GLN A 151 6.22 19.90 2.47
CA GLN A 151 7.49 19.37 1.98
C GLN A 151 8.45 19.04 3.14
N GLU A 152 8.51 19.89 4.16
CA GLU A 152 9.26 19.60 5.39
C GLU A 152 8.76 18.32 6.07
N LEU A 153 7.43 18.15 6.18
CA LEU A 153 6.84 16.93 6.73
C LEU A 153 7.21 15.70 5.91
N LYS A 154 7.17 15.77 4.57
CA LYS A 154 7.54 14.66 3.68
C LYS A 154 9.02 14.28 3.82
N ASN A 155 9.89 15.27 3.98
CA ASN A 155 11.32 15.02 4.21
C ASN A 155 11.55 14.36 5.57
N ALA A 156 10.86 14.81 6.62
CA ALA A 156 10.91 14.22 7.95
C ALA A 156 10.35 12.78 7.96
N GLU A 157 9.22 12.55 7.30
CA GLU A 157 8.61 11.23 7.11
C GLU A 157 9.60 10.26 6.44
N LYS A 158 10.19 10.67 5.31
CA LYS A 158 11.16 9.84 4.58
C LYS A 158 12.38 9.50 5.44
N SER A 159 12.91 10.47 6.19
CA SER A 159 14.03 10.26 7.11
C SER A 159 13.69 9.21 8.17
N GLU A 160 12.52 9.33 8.79
CA GLU A 160 12.07 8.42 9.83
C GLU A 160 11.81 7.00 9.31
N ILE A 161 11.16 6.87 8.15
CA ILE A 161 10.97 5.58 7.46
C ILE A 161 12.31 4.92 7.15
N ASN A 162 13.29 5.69 6.67
CA ASN A 162 14.62 5.16 6.38
C ASN A 162 15.33 4.68 7.65
N GLY A 163 15.18 5.39 8.76
CA GLY A 163 15.68 4.96 10.07
C GLY A 163 15.09 3.62 10.51
N VAL A 164 13.77 3.46 10.42
CA VAL A 164 13.09 2.18 10.72
C VAL A 164 13.56 1.07 9.78
N ARG A 165 13.62 1.33 8.47
CA ARG A 165 14.09 0.33 7.50
C ARG A 165 15.50 -0.14 7.81
N ALA A 166 16.43 0.78 8.11
CA ALA A 166 17.79 0.42 8.45
C ALA A 166 17.87 -0.49 9.70
N GLN A 167 17.08 -0.18 10.74
CA GLN A 167 17.04 -0.99 11.96
C GLN A 167 16.51 -2.41 11.72
N TYR A 168 15.45 -2.56 10.92
CA TYR A 168 14.85 -3.87 10.65
C TYR A 168 15.64 -4.66 9.59
N GLU A 169 16.23 -4.01 8.59
CA GLU A 169 17.01 -4.71 7.55
C GLU A 169 18.25 -5.39 8.15
N ALA A 170 18.89 -4.79 9.16
CA ALA A 170 19.96 -5.43 9.90
C ALA A 170 19.50 -6.73 10.58
N LYS A 171 18.37 -6.69 11.30
CA LYS A 171 17.78 -7.87 11.97
C LYS A 171 17.32 -8.94 10.97
N ILE A 172 16.71 -8.51 9.87
CA ILE A 172 16.25 -9.38 8.78
C ILE A 172 17.43 -10.08 8.11
N SER A 173 18.51 -9.35 7.83
CA SER A 173 19.74 -9.90 7.23
C SER A 173 20.39 -10.93 8.14
N GLU A 174 20.49 -10.65 9.44
CA GLU A 174 20.99 -11.59 10.44
C GLU A 174 20.13 -12.87 10.46
N LYS A 175 18.80 -12.74 10.52
CA LYS A 175 17.87 -13.88 10.53
C LYS A 175 17.97 -14.72 9.25
N ARG A 176 18.09 -14.07 8.09
CA ARG A 176 18.32 -14.75 6.79
C ARG A 176 19.64 -15.52 6.78
N SER A 177 20.70 -14.95 7.35
CA SER A 177 21.99 -15.64 7.47
C SER A 177 21.87 -16.89 8.36
N GLN A 178 21.18 -16.79 9.50
CA GLN A 178 20.91 -17.93 10.39
C GLN A 178 20.12 -19.04 9.67
N ILE A 179 19.06 -18.69 8.94
CA ILE A 179 18.27 -19.65 8.14
C ILE A 179 19.15 -20.34 7.10
N SER A 180 19.98 -19.58 6.38
CA SER A 180 20.89 -20.12 5.35
C SER A 180 21.89 -21.12 5.93
N ARG A 181 22.44 -20.84 7.13
CA ARG A 181 23.35 -21.77 7.84
C ARG A 181 22.64 -23.08 8.18
N ILE A 182 21.44 -23.02 8.78
CA ILE A 182 20.66 -24.22 9.14
C ILE A 182 20.28 -25.01 7.87
N GLN A 183 19.95 -24.33 6.77
CA GLN A 183 19.67 -24.98 5.48
C GLN A 183 20.90 -25.66 4.88
N ALA A 184 22.10 -25.10 5.06
CA ALA A 184 23.34 -25.71 4.60
C ALA A 184 23.70 -26.95 5.43
N GLU A 185 23.55 -26.86 6.76
CA GLU A 185 23.70 -27.98 7.70
C GLU A 185 22.73 -29.12 7.36
N LYS A 186 21.44 -28.81 7.19
CA LYS A 186 20.42 -29.78 6.78
C LYS A 186 20.77 -30.49 5.47
N ARG A 187 21.19 -29.75 4.45
CA ARG A 187 21.62 -30.33 3.15
C ARG A 187 22.82 -31.26 3.30
N ALA A 188 23.79 -30.90 4.14
CA ALA A 188 24.94 -31.75 4.43
C ALA A 188 24.54 -33.04 5.16
N GLU A 189 23.56 -32.97 6.07
CA GLU A 189 22.99 -34.14 6.76
C GLU A 189 22.15 -35.02 5.81
N GLU A 190 21.34 -34.42 4.93
CA GLU A 190 20.56 -35.14 3.91
C GLU A 190 21.47 -35.90 2.93
N LEU A 191 22.59 -35.31 2.50
CA LEU A 191 23.59 -36.00 1.66
C LEU A 191 24.26 -37.17 2.40
N LYS A 192 24.43 -37.09 3.73
CA LYS A 192 24.90 -38.21 4.55
C LYS A 192 23.82 -39.29 4.69
N LEU A 193 22.55 -38.88 4.81
CA LEU A 193 21.40 -39.76 4.89
C LEU A 193 21.16 -40.53 3.58
N GLU A 194 21.26 -39.89 2.42
CA GLU A 194 21.14 -40.57 1.12
C GLU A 194 22.21 -41.65 0.91
N LYS A 195 23.42 -41.42 1.43
CA LYS A 195 24.49 -42.43 1.42
C LYS A 195 24.14 -43.60 2.35
N ALA A 196 23.61 -43.33 3.55
CA ALA A 196 23.23 -44.36 4.52
C ALA A 196 21.94 -45.13 4.13
N LYS A 197 20.97 -44.49 3.49
CA LYS A 197 19.71 -45.12 3.02
C LYS A 197 19.92 -46.13 1.90
N LYS A 198 21.01 -46.05 1.14
CA LYS A 198 21.37 -47.08 0.15
C LYS A 198 21.75 -48.42 0.81
N GLU A 199 21.94 -48.45 2.14
CA GLU A 199 22.48 -49.59 2.88
C GLU A 199 21.51 -50.22 3.91
N SER A 200 20.34 -49.63 4.23
CA SER A 200 19.36 -50.24 5.16
C SER A 200 17.93 -49.69 5.03
N GLY A 201 16.96 -50.55 5.31
CA GLY A 201 15.52 -50.31 5.13
C GLY A 201 14.77 -49.94 6.41
N ASN A 202 13.75 -49.07 6.23
CA ASN A 202 12.61 -48.66 7.07
C ASN A 202 12.73 -48.61 8.61
N ILE A 203 12.53 -47.40 9.15
CA ILE A 203 12.48 -47.09 10.58
C ILE A 203 11.17 -46.35 10.95
N GLY A 204 10.58 -46.71 12.09
CA GLY A 204 9.37 -46.12 12.70
C GLY A 204 9.63 -45.10 13.83
N ASP A 205 8.56 -44.39 14.21
CA ASP A 205 8.54 -43.03 14.79
C ASP A 205 8.36 -42.93 16.34
N GLU A 206 8.79 -41.82 16.95
CA GLU A 206 8.52 -41.50 18.38
C GLU A 206 8.13 -40.02 18.59
N ASN A 207 7.11 -39.76 19.44
CA ASN A 207 6.02 -38.83 19.06
C ASN A 207 5.68 -37.69 20.06
N LYS A 208 6.61 -37.17 20.88
CA LYS A 208 6.32 -36.06 21.84
C LYS A 208 6.98 -34.71 21.53
N VAL A 209 8.29 -34.68 21.30
CA VAL A 209 9.02 -33.42 20.97
C VAL A 209 8.57 -32.88 19.61
N TYR A 210 8.32 -33.79 18.66
CA TYR A 210 7.77 -33.44 17.35
C TYR A 210 6.38 -32.81 17.47
N ALA A 211 5.49 -33.38 18.30
CA ALA A 211 4.15 -32.83 18.53
C ALA A 211 4.19 -31.42 19.15
N MET A 212 5.07 -31.18 20.12
CA MET A 212 5.26 -29.82 20.69
C MET A 212 5.79 -28.82 19.66
N LYS A 213 6.76 -29.21 18.83
CA LYS A 213 7.27 -28.35 17.75
C LYS A 213 6.23 -28.11 16.66
N MET A 214 5.44 -29.11 16.32
CA MET A 214 4.33 -28.98 15.36
C MET A 214 3.25 -28.03 15.87
N LYS A 215 2.93 -28.09 17.17
CA LYS A 215 2.04 -27.11 17.82
C LYS A 215 2.61 -25.70 17.72
N SER A 216 3.89 -25.50 18.07
CA SER A 216 4.53 -24.19 17.97
C SER A 216 4.58 -23.64 16.54
N LEU A 217 4.76 -24.53 15.56
CA LEU A 217 4.73 -24.18 14.15
C LEU A 217 3.33 -23.74 13.74
N SER A 218 2.29 -24.51 14.10
CA SER A 218 0.89 -24.16 13.85
C SER A 218 0.52 -22.81 14.46
N ASP A 219 0.86 -22.59 15.74
CA ASP A 219 0.58 -21.34 16.46
C ASP A 219 1.31 -20.15 15.80
N SER A 220 2.57 -20.33 15.38
CA SER A 220 3.36 -19.29 14.69
C SER A 220 2.83 -18.97 13.29
N SER A 221 2.35 -19.96 12.54
CA SER A 221 1.74 -19.78 11.22
C SER A 221 0.39 -19.07 11.32
N GLN A 222 -0.46 -19.47 12.27
CA GLN A 222 -1.76 -18.85 12.49
C GLN A 222 -1.64 -17.39 12.95
N SER A 223 -0.72 -17.11 13.87
CA SER A 223 -0.45 -15.73 14.32
C SER A 223 0.16 -14.86 13.22
N GLY A 224 1.03 -15.39 12.36
CA GLY A 224 1.57 -14.69 11.20
C GLY A 224 0.49 -14.28 10.19
N LEU A 225 -0.45 -15.19 9.88
CA LEU A 225 -1.58 -14.89 9.00
C LEU A 225 -2.48 -13.78 9.58
N ALA A 226 -2.78 -13.84 10.89
CA ALA A 226 -3.57 -12.82 11.56
C ALA A 226 -2.89 -11.44 11.54
N ALA A 227 -1.58 -11.39 11.82
CA ALA A 227 -0.81 -10.14 11.79
C ALA A 227 -0.74 -9.53 10.38
N MET A 228 -0.62 -10.37 9.35
CA MET A 228 -0.63 -9.93 7.96
C MET A 228 -2.00 -9.41 7.53
N ALA A 229 -3.09 -10.08 7.92
CA ALA A 229 -4.45 -9.63 7.67
C ALA A 229 -4.73 -8.28 8.35
N ASP A 230 -4.32 -8.10 9.62
CA ASP A 230 -4.44 -6.83 10.34
C ASP A 230 -3.63 -5.71 9.65
N TYR A 231 -2.39 -5.99 9.22
CA TYR A 231 -1.61 -5.03 8.44
C TYR A 231 -2.35 -4.57 7.18
N TYR A 232 -2.90 -5.49 6.38
CA TYR A 232 -3.62 -5.13 5.15
C TYR A 232 -4.89 -4.33 5.45
N ASN A 233 -5.64 -4.67 6.48
CA ASN A 233 -6.81 -3.90 6.90
C ASN A 233 -6.44 -2.46 7.26
N ARG A 234 -5.39 -2.27 8.07
CA ARG A 234 -4.88 -0.93 8.42
C ARG A 234 -4.34 -0.19 7.20
N TYR A 235 -3.67 -0.90 6.29
CA TYR A 235 -3.13 -0.31 5.06
C TYR A 235 -4.26 0.15 4.11
N ILE A 236 -5.32 -0.64 3.96
CA ILE A 236 -6.52 -0.25 3.22
C ILE A 236 -7.13 0.99 3.85
N ASN A 237 -7.29 1.03 5.18
CA ASN A 237 -7.83 2.22 5.87
C ASN A 237 -6.96 3.47 5.64
N TYR A 238 -5.64 3.32 5.68
CA TYR A 238 -4.70 4.39 5.33
C TYR A 238 -4.89 4.89 3.90
N LEU A 239 -5.00 3.97 2.93
CA LEU A 239 -5.24 4.32 1.53
C LEU A 239 -6.59 5.03 1.34
N ILE A 240 -7.65 4.54 1.99
CA ILE A 240 -8.96 5.19 1.98
C ILE A 240 -8.84 6.62 2.49
N LEU A 241 -8.22 6.85 3.64
CA LEU A 241 -8.07 8.20 4.18
C LEU A 241 -7.21 9.12 3.30
N ARG A 242 -6.18 8.56 2.63
CA ARG A 242 -5.30 9.33 1.75
C ARG A 242 -5.99 9.82 0.48
N TYR A 243 -6.86 9.01 -0.11
CA TYR A 243 -7.54 9.33 -1.38
C TYR A 243 -8.99 9.79 -1.22
N ASN A 244 -9.58 9.51 -0.07
CA ASN A 244 -10.93 9.89 0.32
C ASN A 244 -10.87 10.50 1.74
N PRO A 245 -10.29 11.70 1.89
CA PRO A 245 -10.09 12.30 3.20
C PRO A 245 -11.40 12.73 3.88
N VAL A 246 -11.33 12.89 5.20
CA VAL A 246 -12.36 13.55 6.00
C VAL A 246 -11.90 14.99 6.26
N PHE A 247 -12.67 15.96 5.77
CA PHE A 247 -12.39 17.37 6.02
C PHE A 247 -12.96 17.77 7.39
N SER A 248 -12.06 18.12 8.32
CA SER A 248 -12.39 18.20 9.75
C SER A 248 -12.70 19.61 10.25
N THR A 249 -12.38 20.63 9.45
CA THR A 249 -12.53 22.03 9.80
C THR A 249 -13.98 22.50 9.78
N ALA A 250 -14.43 23.14 10.87
CA ALA A 250 -15.81 23.60 11.02
C ALA A 250 -16.23 24.61 9.93
N ASP A 251 -15.34 25.54 9.57
CA ASP A 251 -15.60 26.55 8.53
C ASP A 251 -15.69 25.91 7.13
N PHE A 252 -14.81 24.95 6.84
CA PHE A 252 -14.82 24.27 5.55
C PHE A 252 -16.03 23.33 5.43
N LYS A 253 -16.34 22.59 6.49
CA LYS A 253 -17.50 21.70 6.57
C LYS A 253 -18.82 22.46 6.46
N SER A 254 -18.96 23.59 7.15
CA SER A 254 -20.17 24.41 7.06
C SER A 254 -20.39 24.99 5.66
N ASN A 255 -19.31 25.44 4.99
CA ASN A 255 -19.37 25.92 3.61
C ASN A 255 -19.72 24.80 2.62
N ILE A 256 -19.14 23.61 2.80
CA ILE A 256 -19.46 22.43 1.99
C ILE A 256 -20.92 22.01 2.21
N ASP A 257 -21.38 21.90 3.45
CA ASP A 257 -22.73 21.45 3.75
C ASP A 257 -23.79 22.44 3.26
N LYS A 258 -23.49 23.75 3.33
CA LYS A 258 -24.36 24.80 2.81
C LYS A 258 -24.48 24.75 1.29
N ASN A 259 -23.36 24.58 0.59
CA ASN A 259 -23.34 24.64 -0.87
C ASN A 259 -23.73 23.31 -1.51
N SER A 260 -23.37 22.16 -0.93
CA SER A 260 -23.70 20.83 -1.48
C SER A 260 -25.19 20.49 -1.49
N LYS A 261 -26.01 21.15 -0.65
CA LYS A 261 -27.47 20.97 -0.61
C LYS A 261 -28.23 21.80 -1.63
N LYS A 262 -27.58 22.79 -2.24
CA LYS A 262 -28.19 23.54 -3.33
C LYS A 262 -28.18 22.69 -4.60
N ASN A 263 -29.20 22.86 -5.42
CA ASN A 263 -29.18 22.39 -6.81
C ASN A 263 -29.25 23.65 -7.66
N GLU A 264 -28.09 24.28 -7.89
CA GLU A 264 -28.05 25.42 -8.80
C GLU A 264 -28.01 24.93 -10.24
N VAL A 265 -28.97 25.39 -11.04
CA VAL A 265 -29.00 25.15 -12.47
C VAL A 265 -28.39 26.35 -13.17
N LYS A 266 -27.45 26.09 -14.08
CA LYS A 266 -26.84 27.14 -14.90
C LYS A 266 -27.85 27.65 -15.93
N ASN A 267 -28.07 28.96 -15.94
CA ASN A 267 -28.92 29.62 -16.93
C ASN A 267 -28.05 30.30 -17.99
N LEU A 268 -27.55 29.50 -18.93
CA LEU A 268 -26.72 29.98 -20.03
C LEU A 268 -27.61 30.60 -21.11
N ARG A 269 -27.43 31.89 -21.37
CA ARG A 269 -28.16 32.59 -22.44
C ARG A 269 -27.42 32.49 -23.77
N ASP A 270 -28.15 32.66 -24.85
CA ASP A 270 -27.60 32.66 -26.21
C ASP A 270 -26.80 33.91 -26.53
N TYR A 271 -25.95 33.83 -27.54
CA TYR A 271 -25.13 34.95 -28.00
C TYR A 271 -26.00 36.11 -28.49
N ASP A 272 -25.74 37.31 -27.99
CA ASP A 272 -26.37 38.56 -28.43
C ASP A 272 -25.48 39.29 -29.45
N GLU A 273 -26.01 39.63 -30.62
CA GLU A 273 -25.26 40.34 -31.67
C GLU A 273 -24.76 41.73 -31.23
N LEU A 274 -25.41 42.34 -30.23
CA LEU A 274 -24.94 43.60 -29.65
C LEU A 274 -23.53 43.47 -29.04
N PHE A 275 -23.13 42.28 -28.59
CA PHE A 275 -21.77 42.06 -28.08
C PHE A 275 -20.71 42.35 -29.15
N GLN A 276 -20.96 41.95 -30.40
CA GLN A 276 -20.05 42.23 -31.50
C GLN A 276 -20.13 43.69 -31.93
N LYS A 277 -21.35 44.22 -32.05
CA LYS A 277 -21.60 45.60 -32.49
C LYS A 277 -20.91 46.62 -31.58
N GLU A 278 -20.92 46.37 -30.27
CA GLU A 278 -20.33 47.23 -29.24
C GLU A 278 -18.90 46.81 -28.87
N ASN A 279 -18.27 45.89 -29.63
CA ASN A 279 -16.92 45.38 -29.41
C ASN A 279 -16.66 44.83 -27.99
N VAL A 280 -17.66 44.25 -27.34
CA VAL A 280 -17.56 43.68 -25.98
C VAL A 280 -16.89 42.30 -26.02
N ILE A 281 -17.44 41.38 -26.81
CA ILE A 281 -16.90 40.02 -26.99
C ILE A 281 -17.26 39.52 -28.39
N SER A 282 -16.33 38.79 -29.03
CA SER A 282 -16.59 38.16 -30.31
C SER A 282 -17.34 36.84 -30.15
N ARG A 283 -18.09 36.44 -31.19
CA ARG A 283 -18.81 35.15 -31.21
C ARG A 283 -17.90 33.97 -30.88
N LYS A 284 -16.71 33.92 -31.50
CA LYS A 284 -15.71 32.88 -31.22
C LYS A 284 -15.32 32.82 -29.74
N ARG A 285 -15.02 33.96 -29.11
CA ARG A 285 -14.63 33.99 -27.69
C ARG A 285 -15.79 33.59 -26.77
N PHE A 286 -17.02 33.93 -27.14
CA PHE A 286 -18.21 33.50 -26.42
C PHE A 286 -18.41 31.98 -26.52
N ASP A 287 -18.31 31.42 -27.72
CA ASP A 287 -18.44 29.97 -27.94
C ASP A 287 -17.31 29.20 -27.21
N ASP A 288 -16.07 29.73 -27.22
CA ASP A 288 -14.94 29.19 -26.45
C ASP A 288 -15.22 29.20 -24.92
N LEU A 289 -15.92 30.23 -24.41
CA LEU A 289 -16.32 30.30 -23.01
C LEU A 289 -17.39 29.24 -22.70
N ARG A 290 -18.38 29.05 -23.59
CA ARG A 290 -19.41 28.02 -23.45
C ARG A 290 -18.80 26.62 -23.44
N LEU A 291 -17.82 26.38 -24.31
CA LEU A 291 -17.08 25.12 -24.35
C LEU A 291 -16.37 24.85 -23.02
N LYS A 292 -15.64 25.83 -22.47
CA LYS A 292 -14.93 25.69 -21.18
C LYS A 292 -15.87 25.39 -20.02
N ILE A 293 -17.06 25.99 -20.00
CA ILE A 293 -18.09 25.69 -18.99
C ILE A 293 -18.55 24.24 -19.12
N GLY A 294 -18.80 23.77 -20.35
CA GLY A 294 -19.17 22.36 -20.60
C GLY A 294 -18.06 21.37 -20.23
N GLU A 295 -16.80 21.67 -20.57
CA GLU A 295 -15.64 20.84 -20.22
C GLU A 295 -15.46 20.74 -18.70
N HIS A 296 -15.61 21.85 -17.98
CA HIS A 296 -15.62 21.85 -16.52
C HIS A 296 -16.67 20.88 -15.97
N ASP A 297 -17.89 20.91 -16.50
CA ASP A 297 -18.99 20.09 -16.00
C ASP A 297 -18.75 18.60 -16.26
N MET A 298 -18.22 18.27 -17.44
CA MET A 298 -17.80 16.90 -17.74
C MET A 298 -16.74 16.40 -16.76
N LEU A 299 -15.73 17.21 -16.43
CA LEU A 299 -14.68 16.84 -15.49
C LEU A 299 -15.23 16.62 -14.07
N VAL A 300 -16.08 17.53 -13.58
CA VAL A 300 -16.68 17.41 -12.26
C VAL A 300 -17.59 16.18 -12.17
N GLN A 301 -18.44 15.94 -13.17
CA GLN A 301 -19.30 14.75 -13.21
C GLN A 301 -18.49 13.46 -13.29
N ARG A 302 -17.39 13.44 -14.05
CA ARG A 302 -16.48 12.29 -14.10
C ARG A 302 -15.86 12.01 -12.73
N LEU A 303 -15.47 13.04 -11.99
CA LEU A 303 -14.94 12.89 -10.63
C LEU A 303 -16.01 12.42 -9.65
N ILE A 304 -17.23 12.94 -9.71
CA ILE A 304 -18.35 12.47 -8.89
C ILE A 304 -18.62 10.97 -9.13
N GLY A 305 -18.53 10.52 -10.39
CA GLY A 305 -18.74 9.12 -10.76
C GLY A 305 -17.67 8.12 -10.30
N VAL A 306 -16.57 8.56 -9.66
CA VAL A 306 -15.51 7.66 -9.17
C VAL A 306 -15.95 6.86 -7.93
N GLY A 307 -16.99 7.32 -7.21
CA GLY A 307 -17.55 6.59 -6.06
C GLY A 307 -16.82 6.83 -4.73
N TYR A 308 -16.41 8.07 -4.46
CA TYR A 308 -15.86 8.44 -3.16
C TYR A 308 -16.93 8.35 -2.03
N GLU A 309 -16.53 8.12 -0.78
CA GLU A 309 -17.46 7.94 0.37
C GLU A 309 -17.43 9.06 1.42
N ASN A 310 -16.28 9.72 1.66
CA ASN A 310 -16.08 10.63 2.79
C ASN A 310 -16.41 12.08 2.39
N SER A 311 -15.49 13.02 2.56
CA SER A 311 -15.77 14.44 2.34
C SER A 311 -15.59 14.88 0.89
N VAL A 312 -15.09 14.01 0.00
CA VAL A 312 -14.88 14.33 -1.41
C VAL A 312 -16.19 14.54 -2.19
N PRO A 313 -17.22 13.65 -2.12
CA PRO A 313 -18.48 13.89 -2.82
C PRO A 313 -19.17 15.22 -2.48
N PRO A 314 -19.38 15.59 -1.20
CA PRO A 314 -20.02 16.87 -0.89
C PRO A 314 -19.14 18.06 -1.27
N ALA A 315 -17.81 17.94 -1.24
CA ALA A 315 -16.91 18.98 -1.74
C ALA A 315 -17.03 19.17 -3.26
N LEU A 316 -17.06 18.09 -4.04
CA LEU A 316 -17.26 18.15 -5.50
C LEU A 316 -18.61 18.77 -5.86
N ARG A 317 -19.69 18.41 -5.16
CA ARG A 317 -21.00 19.06 -5.33
C ARG A 317 -20.96 20.55 -4.98
N SER A 318 -20.21 20.90 -3.92
CA SER A 318 -20.04 22.31 -3.54
C SER A 318 -19.28 23.10 -4.60
N ILE A 319 -18.25 22.52 -5.20
CA ILE A 319 -17.52 23.11 -6.34
C ILE A 319 -18.46 23.32 -7.53
N ASP A 320 -19.28 22.32 -7.86
CA ASP A 320 -20.24 22.40 -8.97
C ASP A 320 -21.27 23.51 -8.75
N ASN A 321 -21.84 23.59 -7.55
CA ASN A 321 -22.82 24.62 -7.18
C ASN A 321 -22.20 26.02 -7.14
N LEU A 322 -20.99 26.17 -6.61
CA LEU A 322 -20.27 27.46 -6.62
C LEU A 322 -19.94 27.89 -8.05
N SER A 323 -19.48 26.97 -8.89
CA SER A 323 -19.23 27.24 -10.32
C SER A 323 -20.51 27.68 -11.02
N SER A 324 -21.63 27.00 -10.76
CA SER A 324 -22.94 27.36 -11.31
C SER A 324 -23.41 28.74 -10.87
N SER A 325 -23.24 29.07 -9.59
CA SER A 325 -23.56 30.40 -9.04
C SER A 325 -22.72 31.50 -9.68
N ILE A 326 -21.40 31.29 -9.80
CA ILE A 326 -20.50 32.25 -10.45
C ILE A 326 -20.90 32.47 -11.90
N VAL A 327 -21.18 31.39 -12.64
CA VAL A 327 -21.65 31.48 -14.02
C VAL A 327 -22.95 32.29 -14.10
N ASN A 328 -23.93 31.99 -13.26
CA ASN A 328 -25.20 32.71 -13.21
C ASN A 328 -25.03 34.20 -12.90
N ASP A 329 -24.15 34.55 -11.96
CA ASP A 329 -23.85 35.95 -11.61
C ASP A 329 -23.22 36.69 -12.79
N TYR A 330 -22.28 36.07 -13.50
CA TYR A 330 -21.69 36.66 -14.70
C TYR A 330 -22.68 36.79 -15.87
N GLU A 331 -23.55 35.80 -16.08
CA GLU A 331 -24.62 35.87 -17.08
C GLU A 331 -25.56 37.05 -16.78
N ASN A 332 -25.99 37.19 -15.52
CA ASN A 332 -26.85 38.30 -15.13
C ASN A 332 -26.17 39.66 -15.29
N LEU A 333 -24.87 39.75 -14.95
CA LEU A 333 -24.10 40.97 -15.10
C LEU A 333 -23.98 41.39 -16.56
N TRP A 334 -23.52 40.50 -17.46
CA TRP A 334 -23.31 40.85 -18.87
C TRP A 334 -24.61 41.13 -19.60
N PHE A 335 -25.64 40.31 -19.42
CA PHE A 335 -26.92 40.55 -20.09
C PHE A 335 -27.69 41.73 -19.49
N GLY A 336 -27.47 42.05 -18.21
CA GLY A 336 -27.95 43.30 -17.60
C GLY A 336 -27.26 44.54 -18.19
N LEU A 337 -25.97 44.45 -18.51
CA LEU A 337 -25.27 45.51 -19.23
C LEU A 337 -25.77 45.64 -20.67
N VAL A 338 -25.96 44.52 -21.39
CA VAL A 338 -26.50 44.54 -22.76
C VAL A 338 -27.89 45.15 -22.80
N SER A 339 -28.78 44.79 -21.88
CA SER A 339 -30.13 45.37 -21.82
C SER A 339 -30.08 46.89 -21.56
N THR A 340 -29.17 47.33 -20.69
CA THR A 340 -28.95 48.77 -20.43
C THR A 340 -28.42 49.49 -21.66
N VAL A 341 -27.44 48.92 -22.37
CA VAL A 341 -26.88 49.49 -23.60
C VAL A 341 -27.96 49.55 -24.69
N ARG A 342 -28.76 48.50 -24.86
CA ARG A 342 -29.88 48.47 -25.79
C ARG A 342 -30.87 49.62 -25.51
N LEU A 343 -31.23 49.82 -24.25
CA LEU A 343 -32.15 50.89 -23.85
C LEU A 343 -31.56 52.28 -24.13
N LYS A 344 -30.29 52.50 -23.80
CA LYS A 344 -29.59 53.77 -24.11
C LYS A 344 -29.48 54.01 -25.61
N ASN A 345 -29.16 52.98 -26.39
CA ASN A 345 -29.09 53.07 -27.85
C ASN A 345 -30.44 53.41 -28.47
N SER A 346 -31.54 52.85 -27.95
CA SER A 346 -32.90 53.22 -28.36
C SER A 346 -33.18 54.70 -28.08
N GLN A 347 -32.90 55.18 -26.87
CA GLN A 347 -33.10 56.59 -26.51
C GLN A 347 -32.27 57.55 -27.37
N ILE A 348 -31.01 57.19 -27.66
CA ILE A 348 -30.14 57.97 -28.55
C ILE A 348 -30.75 58.04 -29.96
N GLU A 349 -31.34 56.96 -30.46
CA GLU A 349 -31.96 56.93 -31.78
C GLU A 349 -33.26 57.77 -31.82
N ASP A 350 -34.05 57.74 -30.75
CA ASP A 350 -35.23 58.61 -30.61
C ASP A 350 -34.81 60.10 -30.66
N TYR A 351 -33.74 60.48 -29.95
CA TYR A 351 -33.21 61.85 -29.99
C TYR A 351 -32.68 62.23 -31.37
N LYS A 352 -31.98 61.34 -32.06
CA LYS A 352 -31.52 61.60 -33.44
C LYS A 352 -32.71 61.83 -34.37
N THR A 353 -33.75 61.01 -34.25
CA THR A 353 -34.97 61.13 -35.06
C THR A 353 -35.66 62.47 -34.83
N ALA A 354 -35.76 62.91 -33.56
CA ALA A 354 -36.32 64.21 -33.22
C ALA A 354 -35.49 65.38 -33.77
N LEU A 355 -34.15 65.32 -33.67
CA LEU A 355 -33.26 66.34 -34.23
C LEU A 355 -33.31 66.38 -35.76
N ASP A 356 -33.40 65.21 -36.41
CA ASP A 356 -33.58 65.11 -37.86
C ASP A 356 -34.92 65.71 -38.30
N ALA A 357 -35.99 65.58 -37.50
CA ALA A 357 -37.26 66.24 -37.77
C ALA A 357 -37.15 67.78 -37.67
N VAL A 358 -36.47 68.30 -36.66
CA VAL A 358 -36.23 69.75 -36.51
C VAL A 358 -35.43 70.33 -37.69
N LEU A 359 -34.43 69.60 -38.19
CA LEU A 359 -33.65 69.99 -39.37
C LEU A 359 -34.47 69.98 -40.68
N LYS A 360 -35.56 69.22 -40.74
CA LYS A 360 -36.49 69.25 -41.89
C LYS A 360 -37.40 70.48 -41.85
N GLU A 361 -37.86 70.88 -40.66
CA GLU A 361 -38.73 72.05 -40.49
C GLU A 361 -37.96 73.38 -40.61
N ARG A 362 -36.71 73.40 -40.14
CA ARG A 362 -35.82 74.57 -40.21
C ARG A 362 -34.56 74.17 -40.98
N PRO A 363 -34.42 74.57 -42.26
CA PRO A 363 -33.36 74.10 -43.15
C PRO A 363 -31.99 74.75 -42.83
N GLU A 364 -31.53 74.56 -41.60
CA GLU A 364 -30.19 74.92 -41.14
C GLU A 364 -29.21 73.80 -41.49
N SER A 365 -27.91 74.14 -41.56
CA SER A 365 -26.90 73.11 -41.87
C SER A 365 -26.68 72.14 -40.70
N GLY A 366 -26.90 72.59 -39.46
CA GLY A 366 -26.79 71.76 -38.26
C GLY A 366 -27.01 72.54 -36.97
N TYR A 367 -26.89 71.85 -35.84
CA TYR A 367 -26.99 72.44 -34.50
C TYR A 367 -25.86 71.94 -33.60
N ILE A 368 -25.48 72.78 -32.64
CA ILE A 368 -24.65 72.37 -31.50
C ILE A 368 -25.51 71.55 -30.54
N ILE A 369 -25.07 70.34 -30.19
CA ILE A 369 -25.74 69.48 -29.20
C ILE A 369 -25.18 69.70 -27.81
N SER A 370 -23.85 69.78 -27.68
CA SER A 370 -23.17 70.12 -26.43
C SER A 370 -21.85 70.82 -26.71
N ALA A 371 -21.62 71.93 -26.01
CA ALA A 371 -20.42 72.76 -26.11
C ALA A 371 -19.67 72.88 -24.76
N GLU A 372 -19.82 71.90 -23.87
CA GLU A 372 -19.13 71.88 -22.57
C GLU A 372 -17.61 71.88 -22.71
N ASN A 373 -17.09 71.16 -23.72
CA ASN A 373 -15.67 71.14 -24.04
C ASN A 373 -15.42 71.86 -25.39
N PRO A 374 -14.76 73.03 -25.41
CA PRO A 374 -14.46 73.77 -26.63
C PRO A 374 -13.64 72.99 -27.68
N SER A 375 -12.88 71.98 -27.25
CA SER A 375 -12.08 71.14 -28.15
C SER A 375 -12.82 69.88 -28.62
N LYS A 376 -13.99 69.56 -28.04
CA LYS A 376 -14.82 68.39 -28.39
C LYS A 376 -16.31 68.76 -28.32
N ILE A 377 -16.73 69.67 -29.20
CA ILE A 377 -18.13 70.05 -29.34
C ILE A 377 -18.88 68.92 -30.05
N SER A 378 -19.99 68.50 -29.44
CA SER A 378 -20.93 67.58 -30.06
C SER A 378 -21.89 68.36 -30.94
N ILE A 379 -22.00 67.93 -32.19
CA ILE A 379 -22.79 68.59 -33.22
C ILE A 379 -23.73 67.57 -33.88
N HIS A 380 -24.83 68.07 -34.44
CA HIS A 380 -25.74 67.31 -35.29
C HIS A 380 -25.91 68.05 -36.60
N ILE A 381 -25.45 67.46 -37.71
CA ILE A 381 -25.44 68.09 -39.04
C ILE A 381 -26.46 67.35 -39.90
N ASN A 382 -27.12 68.08 -40.80
CA ASN A 382 -28.01 67.48 -41.79
C ASN A 382 -27.27 66.43 -42.62
N ARG A 383 -27.79 65.20 -42.65
CA ARG A 383 -27.17 64.05 -43.35
C ARG A 383 -27.00 64.26 -44.86
N LEU A 384 -27.77 65.18 -45.46
CA LEU A 384 -27.66 65.54 -46.87
C LEU A 384 -26.42 66.41 -47.17
N LEU A 385 -25.79 67.01 -46.16
CA LEU A 385 -24.62 67.86 -46.32
C LEU A 385 -23.34 67.05 -46.12
N THR A 386 -22.49 67.01 -47.15
CA THR A 386 -21.17 66.38 -47.05
C THR A 386 -20.16 67.34 -46.45
N VAL A 387 -19.84 67.15 -45.17
CA VAL A 387 -18.83 67.94 -44.46
C VAL A 387 -17.50 67.20 -44.45
N LYS A 388 -16.44 67.86 -44.91
CA LYS A 388 -15.07 67.31 -44.91
C LYS A 388 -14.36 67.67 -43.60
N GLU A 389 -13.43 66.81 -43.20
CA GLU A 389 -12.51 67.09 -42.09
C GLU A 389 -11.64 68.32 -42.40
N GLY A 390 -11.45 69.18 -41.40
CA GLY A 390 -10.83 70.50 -41.56
C GLY A 390 -11.78 71.56 -42.15
N GLY A 391 -13.01 71.20 -42.53
CA GLY A 391 -14.02 72.16 -42.94
C GLY A 391 -14.41 73.10 -41.79
N THR A 392 -14.86 74.31 -42.11
CA THR A 392 -15.30 75.27 -41.08
C THR A 392 -16.79 75.58 -41.19
N GLY A 393 -17.41 75.81 -40.04
CA GLY A 393 -18.81 76.22 -39.90
C GLY A 393 -18.90 77.50 -39.09
N LEU A 394 -19.86 78.36 -39.45
CA LEU A 394 -20.19 79.56 -38.70
C LEU A 394 -21.33 79.25 -37.74
N VAL A 395 -21.21 79.70 -36.48
CA VAL A 395 -22.19 79.42 -35.43
C VAL A 395 -22.98 80.69 -35.09
N PHE A 396 -24.31 80.58 -35.09
CA PHE A 396 -25.25 81.66 -34.83
C PHE A 396 -26.27 81.25 -33.76
N ARG A 397 -26.64 82.15 -32.85
CA ARG A 397 -27.68 81.86 -31.83
C ARG A 397 -29.09 82.14 -32.34
N THR A 398 -29.20 83.21 -33.10
CA THR A 398 -30.39 83.71 -33.81
C THR A 398 -29.91 84.19 -35.17
N ASP A 399 -30.84 84.48 -36.08
CA ASP A 399 -30.52 84.83 -37.48
C ASP A 399 -29.44 85.93 -37.60
N ASP A 400 -29.41 86.87 -36.65
CA ASP A 400 -28.47 88.01 -36.68
C ASP A 400 -27.31 87.94 -35.65
N LYS A 401 -27.26 86.92 -34.78
CA LYS A 401 -26.26 86.88 -33.69
C LYS A 401 -25.17 85.85 -33.95
N TYR A 402 -24.08 86.30 -34.54
CA TYR A 402 -22.85 85.53 -34.71
C TYR A 402 -22.17 85.24 -33.36
N ILE A 403 -21.82 83.97 -33.13
CA ILE A 403 -21.19 83.48 -31.89
C ILE A 403 -19.73 83.10 -32.11
N GLY A 404 -19.37 82.56 -33.27
CA GLY A 404 -18.00 82.13 -33.55
C GLY A 404 -17.88 81.15 -34.71
N GLN A 405 -16.66 80.65 -34.91
CA GLN A 405 -16.33 79.70 -35.94
C GLN A 405 -15.86 78.38 -35.32
N ILE A 406 -16.30 77.28 -35.92
CA ILE A 406 -15.89 75.93 -35.55
C ILE A 406 -15.22 75.23 -36.74
N GLU A 407 -14.34 74.29 -36.43
CA GLU A 407 -13.70 73.40 -37.41
C GLU A 407 -14.12 71.96 -37.14
N PHE A 408 -14.54 71.26 -38.19
CA PHE A 408 -15.02 69.89 -38.12
C PHE A 408 -13.86 68.90 -38.18
N TYR A 409 -13.91 67.86 -37.36
CA TYR A 409 -12.95 66.77 -37.39
C TYR A 409 -13.65 65.43 -37.11
N ARG A 410 -13.06 64.33 -37.58
CA ARG A 410 -13.65 62.99 -37.40
C ARG A 410 -13.10 62.32 -36.16
N THR A 411 -13.98 61.66 -35.43
CA THR A 411 -13.64 60.80 -34.28
C THR A 411 -14.28 59.43 -34.46
N ALA A 412 -13.89 58.47 -33.62
CA ALA A 412 -14.55 57.16 -33.56
C ALA A 412 -16.06 57.27 -33.25
N ASP A 413 -16.47 58.30 -32.50
CA ASP A 413 -17.87 58.59 -32.14
C ASP A 413 -18.65 59.34 -33.24
N GLY A 414 -18.03 59.57 -34.41
CA GLY A 414 -18.58 60.37 -35.50
C GLY A 414 -17.94 61.76 -35.62
N MET A 415 -18.61 62.67 -36.35
CA MET A 415 -18.10 64.02 -36.58
C MET A 415 -18.29 64.90 -35.35
N LYS A 416 -17.22 65.59 -34.96
CA LYS A 416 -17.19 66.56 -33.87
C LYS A 416 -16.65 67.89 -34.39
N ALA A 417 -16.72 68.92 -33.57
CA ALA A 417 -16.13 70.21 -33.90
C ALA A 417 -15.30 70.78 -32.75
N LYS A 418 -14.31 71.60 -33.09
CA LYS A 418 -13.50 72.37 -32.14
C LYS A 418 -13.69 73.87 -32.41
N VAL A 419 -13.67 74.68 -31.36
CA VAL A 419 -13.75 76.14 -31.49
C VAL A 419 -12.48 76.67 -32.12
N VAL A 420 -12.63 77.45 -33.19
CA VAL A 420 -11.53 78.17 -33.86
C VAL A 420 -11.48 79.61 -33.36
N SER A 421 -12.65 80.27 -33.33
CA SER A 421 -12.76 81.64 -32.87
C SER A 421 -14.12 81.90 -32.22
N LEU A 422 -14.16 82.81 -31.25
CA LEU A 422 -15.39 83.28 -30.61
C LEU A 422 -15.58 84.77 -30.87
N ALA A 423 -16.83 85.16 -31.10
CA ALA A 423 -17.24 86.55 -31.22
C ALA A 423 -17.37 87.15 -29.81
N GLY A 424 -16.28 87.76 -29.33
CA GLY A 424 -16.20 88.41 -28.02
C GLY A 424 -16.21 87.42 -26.85
N SER A 425 -16.99 87.72 -25.80
CA SER A 425 -17.11 86.89 -24.59
C SER A 425 -18.23 85.83 -24.66
N ASN A 426 -18.88 85.67 -25.82
CA ASN A 426 -19.98 84.73 -25.96
C ASN A 426 -19.48 83.28 -25.98
N ARG A 427 -20.05 82.42 -25.14
CA ARG A 427 -19.86 80.96 -25.20
C ARG A 427 -20.93 80.31 -26.08
N MET A 428 -20.54 79.28 -26.81
CA MET A 428 -21.46 78.42 -27.56
C MET A 428 -22.38 77.66 -26.60
N ARG A 429 -23.62 77.42 -27.02
CA ARG A 429 -24.66 76.74 -26.24
C ARG A 429 -25.35 75.66 -27.08
N PRO A 430 -26.01 74.68 -26.44
CA PRO A 430 -26.90 73.76 -27.15
C PRO A 430 -27.93 74.52 -27.99
N PHE A 431 -28.21 74.00 -29.18
CA PHE A 431 -29.08 74.55 -30.22
C PHE A 431 -28.63 75.86 -30.88
N ASP A 432 -27.40 76.33 -30.63
CA ASP A 432 -26.80 77.33 -31.53
C ASP A 432 -26.67 76.69 -32.93
N ARG A 433 -27.09 77.44 -33.95
CA ARG A 433 -27.21 77.01 -35.35
C ARG A 433 -25.85 77.01 -36.03
N ILE A 434 -25.61 76.01 -36.86
CA ILE A 434 -24.40 75.88 -37.65
C ILE A 434 -24.77 76.14 -39.11
N LEU A 435 -24.06 77.08 -39.73
CA LEU A 435 -24.13 77.35 -41.15
C LEU A 435 -22.83 76.90 -41.81
N ILE A 436 -22.95 75.97 -42.76
CA ILE A 436 -21.82 75.42 -43.49
C ILE A 436 -21.83 76.03 -44.89
N LYS A 437 -20.76 76.74 -45.26
CA LYS A 437 -20.56 77.16 -46.64
C LYS A 437 -20.23 75.94 -47.48
N VAL A 438 -21.23 75.38 -48.15
CA VAL A 438 -21.02 74.36 -49.18
C VAL A 438 -20.29 75.04 -50.35
N LYS A 439 -19.11 74.53 -50.71
CA LYS A 439 -18.39 74.94 -51.91
C LYS A 439 -18.83 74.11 -53.10
#